data_AF-A0AAW0IXR6-F1
#
_entry.id   AF-A0AAW0IXR6-F1
#
_cell.length_a   1.000
_cell.length_b   1.000
_cell.length_c   1.000
_cell.angle_alpha   90.00
_cell.angle_beta   90.00
_cell.angle_gamma   90.00
#
_symmetry.space_group_name_H-M   'P 1'
#
loop_
_entity.id
_entity.type
_entity.pdbx_description
1 polymer ?
#
loop_
_entity_poly.entity_id
_entity_poly.type
_entity_poly.pdbx_seq_one_letter_code
_entity_poly.pdbx_strand_id
1 'polypeptide(L)'
;MASKSQKLMLGFVCLLLFLGPSSQLDRLLQGQELKDGDELVSAQGIFTLGFFKLTRNNYYLGIWLNDNYTRLQNLVWVANRDAPIFNNSKVLPLMIMGT
;
A
#
# COMPACT_ATOMS: atom_id res chain seq x y z
N MET A 1 39.38 11.02 -18.30
CA MET A 1 38.14 11.82 -18.42
C MET A 1 37.04 10.90 -18.94
N ALA A 2 35.94 10.68 -18.20
CA ALA A 2 34.90 9.74 -18.61
C ALA A 2 34.11 10.28 -19.83
N SER A 3 33.82 9.42 -20.79
CA SER A 3 33.08 9.78 -22.00
C SER A 3 31.60 10.05 -21.69
N LYS A 4 30.90 10.75 -22.59
CA LYS A 4 29.46 11.06 -22.44
C LYS A 4 28.61 9.80 -22.27
N SER A 5 28.96 8.70 -22.95
CA SER A 5 28.25 7.43 -22.84
C SER A 5 28.47 6.74 -21.49
N GLN A 6 29.67 6.81 -20.92
CA GLN A 6 29.95 6.25 -19.59
C GLN A 6 29.16 6.96 -18.49
N LYS A 7 29.04 8.30 -18.57
CA LYS A 7 28.23 9.08 -17.63
C LYS A 7 26.73 8.75 -17.76
N LEU A 8 26.24 8.57 -18.98
CA LEU A 8 24.84 8.18 -19.24
C LEU A 8 24.54 6.77 -18.73
N MET A 9 25.42 5.80 -19.00
CA MET A 9 25.29 4.43 -18.53
C MET A 9 25.32 4.36 -17.00
N LEU A 10 26.23 5.10 -16.35
CA LEU A 10 26.30 5.17 -14.89
C LEU A 10 25.02 5.76 -14.30
N GLY A 11 24.47 6.83 -14.91
CA GLY A 11 23.20 7.42 -14.48
C GLY A 11 22.02 6.45 -14.60
N PHE A 12 21.96 5.67 -15.69
CA PHE A 12 20.92 4.65 -15.88
C PHE A 12 21.04 3.51 -14.86
N VAL A 13 22.26 3.03 -14.59
CA VAL A 13 22.50 2.01 -13.54
C VAL A 13 22.10 2.55 -12.17
N CYS A 14 22.45 3.79 -11.82
CA CYS A 14 22.02 4.41 -10.56
C CYS A 14 20.49 4.50 -10.46
N LEU A 15 19.81 4.88 -11.55
CA LEU A 15 18.35 4.93 -11.58
C LEU A 15 17.74 3.54 -11.30
N LEU A 16 18.24 2.49 -11.95
CA LEU A 16 17.79 1.12 -11.73
C LEU A 16 18.00 0.64 -10.28
N LEU A 17 19.07 1.08 -9.62
CA LEU A 17 19.32 0.77 -8.20
C LEU A 17 18.31 1.44 -7.25
N PHE A 18 17.81 2.64 -7.59
CA PHE A 18 16.72 3.29 -6.85
C PHE A 18 15.35 2.63 -7.06
N LEU A 19 15.19 1.88 -8.16
CA LEU A 19 13.98 1.11 -8.49
C LEU A 19 14.00 -0.31 -7.93
N GLY A 20 14.90 -0.63 -6.99
CA GLY A 20 15.00 -1.95 -6.37
C GLY A 20 13.66 -2.43 -5.78
N PRO A 21 13.45 -3.76 -5.66
CA PRO A 21 12.18 -4.32 -5.23
C PRO A 21 11.82 -3.80 -3.83
N SER A 22 10.63 -3.23 -3.68
CA SER A 22 10.10 -2.93 -2.34
C SER A 22 9.76 -4.25 -1.65
N SER A 23 10.24 -4.43 -0.41
CA SER A 23 9.80 -5.54 0.41
C SER A 23 8.33 -5.33 0.75
N GLN A 24 7.45 -6.19 0.24
CA GLN A 24 6.03 -6.13 0.57
C GLN A 24 5.83 -6.62 2.00
N LEU A 25 5.12 -5.84 2.80
CA LEU A 25 4.97 -6.07 4.24
C LEU A 25 3.74 -6.96 4.46
N ASP A 26 3.88 -8.05 5.22
CA ASP A 26 2.79 -9.03 5.42
C ASP A 26 2.23 -9.04 6.86
N ARG A 27 2.82 -8.25 7.77
CA ARG A 27 2.51 -8.24 9.21
C ARG A 27 2.54 -6.84 9.80
N LEU A 28 1.44 -6.39 10.39
CA LEU A 28 1.44 -5.16 11.18
C LEU A 28 1.78 -5.47 12.64
N LEU A 29 2.95 -5.02 13.10
CA LEU A 29 3.35 -5.20 14.49
C LEU A 29 2.72 -4.15 15.40
N GLN A 30 2.66 -4.45 16.69
CA GLN A 30 2.20 -3.49 17.69
C GLN A 30 3.02 -2.19 17.63
N GLY A 31 2.34 -1.05 17.71
CA GLY A 31 2.94 0.27 17.60
C GLY A 31 3.28 0.71 16.17
N GLN A 32 3.11 -0.16 15.16
CA GLN A 32 3.15 0.25 13.76
C GLN A 32 1.80 0.81 13.32
N GLU A 33 1.86 1.74 12.37
CA GLU A 33 0.68 2.31 11.72
C GLU A 33 0.59 1.82 10.28
N LEU A 34 -0.62 1.50 9.84
CA LEU A 34 -0.96 1.39 8.42
C LEU A 34 -1.65 2.69 7.99
N LYS A 35 -1.12 3.39 7.00
CA LYS A 35 -1.66 4.68 6.51
C LYS A 35 -2.36 4.52 5.16
N ASP A 36 -3.04 5.57 4.72
CA ASP A 36 -3.55 5.64 3.34
C ASP A 36 -2.40 5.50 2.34
N GLY A 37 -2.54 4.57 1.40
CA GLY A 37 -1.49 4.19 0.45
C GLY A 37 -0.60 3.03 0.90
N ASP A 38 -0.56 2.70 2.19
CA ASP A 38 0.14 1.51 2.67
C ASP A 38 -0.73 0.25 2.44
N GLU A 39 -0.06 -0.86 2.14
CA GLU A 39 -0.69 -2.15 1.90
C GLU A 39 0.04 -3.25 2.65
N LEU A 40 -0.72 -4.15 3.28
CA LEU A 40 -0.19 -5.42 3.76
C LEU A 40 -0.56 -6.52 2.78
N VAL A 41 0.43 -7.20 2.23
CA VAL A 41 0.19 -8.30 1.30
C VAL A 41 0.54 -9.59 1.97
N SER A 42 -0.41 -10.52 1.94
CA SER A 42 -0.22 -11.88 2.46
C SER A 42 1.07 -12.49 1.89
N ALA A 43 1.72 -13.38 2.66
CA ALA A 43 3.00 -13.99 2.27
C ALA A 43 2.99 -14.67 0.88
N GLN A 44 1.83 -15.16 0.41
CA GLN A 44 1.67 -15.77 -0.91
C GLN A 44 1.23 -14.79 -2.01
N GLY A 45 1.05 -13.51 -1.69
CA GLY A 45 0.61 -12.49 -2.63
C GLY A 45 -0.87 -12.55 -3.00
N ILE A 46 -1.66 -13.44 -2.39
CA ILE A 46 -3.06 -13.73 -2.78
C ILE A 46 -4.00 -12.62 -2.31
N PHE A 47 -3.83 -12.16 -1.08
CA PHE A 47 -4.66 -11.13 -0.46
C PHE A 47 -3.85 -9.89 -0.12
N THR A 48 -4.52 -8.74 -0.22
CA THR A 48 -4.01 -7.46 0.25
C THR A 48 -5.01 -6.82 1.21
N LEU A 49 -4.52 -6.33 2.34
CA LEU A 49 -5.22 -5.47 3.28
C LEU A 49 -4.76 -4.03 3.09
N GLY A 50 -5.70 -3.09 3.01
CA GLY A 50 -5.37 -1.67 3.01
C GLY A 50 -6.59 -0.76 2.94
N PHE A 51 -6.32 0.54 2.85
CA PHE A 51 -7.38 1.55 2.72
C PHE A 51 -7.83 1.71 1.26
N PHE A 52 -9.13 1.93 1.06
CA PHE A 52 -9.71 2.23 -0.25
C PHE A 52 -10.91 3.17 -0.13
N LYS A 53 -11.28 3.79 -1.26
CA LYS A 53 -12.41 4.71 -1.38
C LYS A 53 -13.53 4.08 -2.20
N LEU A 54 -14.77 4.15 -1.70
CA LEU A 54 -15.97 3.86 -2.50
C LEU A 54 -16.59 5.13 -3.09
N THR A 55 -16.44 6.26 -2.41
CA THR A 55 -16.89 7.58 -2.87
C THR A 55 -15.78 8.60 -2.63
N ARG A 56 -15.97 9.87 -3.01
CA ARG A 56 -14.92 10.91 -2.91
C ARG A 56 -14.34 11.06 -1.50
N ASN A 57 -15.16 10.92 -0.46
CA ASN A 57 -14.79 11.27 0.92
C ASN A 57 -14.84 10.10 1.90
N ASN A 58 -15.25 8.90 1.47
CA ASN A 58 -15.47 7.78 2.39
C ASN A 58 -14.36 6.74 2.22
N TYR A 59 -13.57 6.61 3.27
CA TYR A 59 -12.52 5.61 3.38
C TYR A 59 -12.99 4.36 4.12
N TYR A 60 -12.51 3.23 3.61
CA TYR A 60 -12.75 1.92 4.15
C TYR A 60 -11.44 1.16 4.28
N LEU A 61 -11.33 0.35 5.32
CA LEU A 61 -10.30 -0.68 5.45
C LEU A 61 -10.90 -1.99 4.94
N GLY A 62 -10.21 -2.69 4.04
CA GLY A 62 -10.71 -3.94 3.49
C GLY A 62 -9.62 -4.87 3.00
N ILE A 63 -10.05 -6.08 2.67
CA ILE A 63 -9.22 -7.13 2.10
C ILE A 63 -9.73 -7.42 0.69
N TRP A 64 -8.82 -7.54 -0.28
CA TRP A 64 -9.13 -7.91 -1.65
C TRP A 64 -8.14 -8.93 -2.20
N LEU A 65 -8.56 -9.66 -3.24
CA LEU A 65 -7.70 -10.54 -4.01
C LEU A 65 -6.78 -9.75 -4.95
N ASN A 66 -5.51 -10.14 -5.02
CA ASN A 66 -4.57 -9.68 -6.05
C ASN A 66 -4.76 -10.52 -7.31
N ASP A 67 -5.63 -10.03 -8.19
CA ASP A 67 -5.86 -10.59 -9.53
C ASP A 67 -6.00 -9.42 -10.52
N ASN A 68 -6.22 -9.69 -11.80
CA ASN A 68 -6.26 -8.71 -12.88
C ASN A 68 -7.49 -7.77 -12.87
N TYR A 69 -8.39 -7.93 -11.89
CA TYR A 69 -9.57 -7.10 -11.73
C TYR A 69 -9.30 -5.92 -10.80
N THR A 70 -10.23 -4.95 -10.80
CA THR A 70 -10.13 -3.80 -9.91
C THR A 70 -10.27 -4.22 -8.44
N ARG A 71 -9.65 -3.45 -7.53
CA ARG A 71 -9.75 -3.65 -6.07
C ARG A 71 -11.20 -3.84 -5.59
N LEU A 72 -12.12 -3.06 -6.16
CA LEU A 72 -13.54 -3.10 -5.80
C LEU A 72 -14.25 -4.37 -6.27
N GLN A 73 -13.85 -4.92 -7.41
CA GLN A 73 -14.38 -6.20 -7.93
C GLN A 73 -13.86 -7.38 -7.11
N ASN A 74 -12.63 -7.28 -6.60
CA ASN A 74 -11.97 -8.33 -5.83
C ASN A 74 -12.16 -8.21 -4.31
N LEU A 75 -13.03 -7.32 -3.86
CA LEU A 75 -13.24 -7.04 -2.44
C LEU A 75 -13.91 -8.22 -1.75
N VAL A 76 -13.22 -8.84 -0.79
CA VAL A 76 -13.72 -10.01 -0.04
C VAL A 76 -14.17 -9.65 1.36
N TRP A 77 -13.67 -8.56 1.94
CA TRP A 77 -14.05 -8.11 3.29
C TRP A 77 -13.87 -6.59 3.47
N VAL A 78 -14.71 -5.99 4.32
CA VAL A 78 -14.67 -4.56 4.68
C VAL A 78 -14.87 -4.43 6.18
N ALA A 79 -13.91 -3.81 6.88
CA ALA A 79 -13.93 -3.67 8.34
C ALA A 79 -15.02 -2.73 8.82
N ASN A 80 -15.06 -1.53 8.24
CA ASN A 80 -15.88 -0.41 8.69
C ASN A 80 -17.03 -0.13 7.71
N ARG A 81 -17.72 -1.20 7.29
CA ARG A 81 -18.80 -1.13 6.27
C ARG A 81 -19.92 -0.16 6.67
N ASP A 82 -20.31 -0.18 7.95
CA ASP A 82 -21.43 0.62 8.45
C ASP A 82 -20.99 2.01 8.97
N ALA A 83 -19.69 2.22 9.13
CA ALA A 83 -19.10 3.45 9.69
C ALA A 83 -17.89 3.90 8.84
N PRO A 84 -18.11 4.41 7.61
CA PRO A 84 -17.03 4.94 6.78
C PRO A 84 -16.27 6.07 7.48
N ILE A 85 -14.97 6.17 7.19
CA ILE A 85 -14.15 7.26 7.71
C ILE A 85 -14.23 8.43 6.73
N PHE A 86 -14.71 9.58 7.19
CA PHE A 86 -14.89 10.77 6.37
C PHE A 86 -13.61 11.62 6.29
N ASN A 87 -13.21 11.99 5.08
CA ASN A 87 -12.03 12.80 4.80
C ASN A 87 -12.22 14.28 5.15
N ASN A 88 -12.42 14.60 6.43
CA ASN A 88 -12.61 15.98 6.88
C ASN A 88 -11.32 16.64 7.40
N SER A 89 -10.28 15.86 7.73
CA SER A 89 -8.87 16.26 7.88
C SER A 89 -8.12 15.21 8.71
N LYS A 90 -6.82 15.07 8.41
CA LYS A 90 -5.80 14.21 9.04
C LYS A 90 -5.71 12.79 8.47
N VAL A 91 -4.46 12.40 8.29
CA VAL A 91 -3.94 11.05 7.99
C VAL A 91 -4.81 9.99 8.66
N LEU A 92 -5.05 8.87 7.95
CA LEU A 92 -5.81 7.72 8.44
C LEU A 92 -4.85 6.61 8.89
N PRO A 93 -4.31 6.64 10.13
CA PRO A 93 -3.52 5.55 10.65
C PRO A 93 -4.43 4.50 11.32
N LEU A 94 -4.25 3.24 10.96
CA LEU A 94 -4.63 2.10 11.79
C LEU A 94 -3.42 1.72 12.65
N MET A 95 -3.52 1.83 13.98
CA MET A 95 -2.47 1.42 14.91
C MET A 95 -2.94 0.28 15.81
N ILE A 96 -2.10 -0.75 15.96
CA ILE A 96 -2.32 -1.81 16.94
C ILE A 96 -1.69 -1.39 18.27
N MET A 97 -2.52 -1.07 19.26
CA MET A 97 -2.10 -0.83 20.65
C MET A 97 -1.98 -2.16 21.39
N GLY A 98 -1.00 -2.30 22.28
CA GLY A 98 -0.92 -3.45 23.18
C GLY A 98 -1.85 -3.28 24.37
N THR A 99 -2.34 -4.41 24.87
CA THR A 99 -3.10 -4.53 26.12
C THR A 99 -2.18 -4.59 27.33
#